data_AF-A0A354HRA5-F1
#
_entry.id   AF-A0A354HRA5-F1
#
_cell.length_a   1.000
_cell.length_b   1.000
_cell.length_c   1.000
_cell.angle_alpha   90.00
_cell.angle_beta   90.00
_cell.angle_gamma   90.00
#
_symmetry.space_group_name_H-M   'P 1'
#
loop_
_entity.id
_entity.type
_entity.pdbx_description
1 polymer ?
#
loop_
_entity_poly.entity_id
_entity_poly.type
_entity_poly.pdbx_seq_one_letter_code
_entity_poly.pdbx_strand_id
1 'polypeptide(L)' 'KQGWPDGAQTVVLARGDDYADALAGVPLAYQLNAPILLTHTNRLITSTKDEIIRLGANKVIILGGTGAVS' A
#
# COMPACT_ATOMS: atom_id res chain seq x y z
N LYS A 1 -6.45 -9.03 -2.67
CA LYS A 1 -7.17 -9.84 -3.68
C LYS A 1 -8.65 -10.05 -3.37
N GLN A 2 -9.06 -10.75 -2.31
CA GLN A 2 -10.50 -11.00 -2.04
C GLN A 2 -11.34 -9.71 -1.86
N GLY A 3 -10.80 -8.67 -1.21
CA GLY A 3 -11.52 -7.41 -1.03
C GLY A 3 -11.60 -6.50 -2.27
N TRP A 4 -10.77 -6.73 -3.29
CA TRP A 4 -10.68 -5.90 -4.50
C TRP A 4 -10.50 -6.77 -5.76
N PRO A 5 -11.54 -7.54 -6.14
CA PRO A 5 -11.50 -8.37 -7.34
C PRO A 5 -11.44 -7.52 -8.61
N ASP A 6 -12.20 -6.42 -8.65
CA ASP A 6 -12.35 -5.53 -9.82
C ASP A 6 -11.36 -4.35 -9.84
N GLY A 7 -10.39 -4.36 -8.92
CA GLY A 7 -9.35 -3.33 -8.82
C GLY A 7 -9.58 -2.31 -7.70
N ALA A 8 -8.67 -1.33 -7.61
CA ALA A 8 -8.72 -0.23 -6.65
C ALA A 8 -8.01 1.00 -7.23
N GLN A 9 -8.68 2.16 -7.25
CA GLN A 9 -8.07 3.39 -7.79
C GLN A 9 -6.89 3.87 -6.95
N THR A 10 -6.99 3.71 -5.63
CA THR A 10 -5.97 4.10 -4.67
C THR A 10 -5.40 2.87 -3.98
N VAL A 11 -4.09 2.87 -3.74
CA VAL A 11 -3.41 1.94 -2.84
C VAL A 11 -2.71 2.72 -1.74
N VAL A 12 -2.68 2.14 -0.54
CA VAL A 12 -1.90 2.64 0.58
C VAL A 12 -0.66 1.77 0.68
N LEU A 13 0.52 2.37 0.75
CA LEU A 13 1.80 1.68 0.77
C LEU A 13 2.52 1.97 2.08
N ALA A 14 2.95 0.94 2.78
CA ALA A 14 3.73 1.05 4.01
C ALA A 14 4.89 0.06 4.01
N ARG A 15 5.88 0.26 4.87
CA ARG A 15 6.93 -0.74 5.06
C ARG A 15 6.38 -1.97 5.82
N GLY A 16 6.84 -3.15 5.43
CA GLY A 16 6.34 -4.42 5.98
C GLY A 16 7.12 -4.96 7.18
N ASP A 17 8.32 -4.44 7.43
CA ASP A 17 9.24 -4.87 8.49
C ASP A 17 9.13 -4.04 9.78
N ASP A 18 8.51 -2.86 9.71
CA ASP A 18 8.12 -2.04 10.86
C ASP A 18 6.72 -1.45 10.61
N TYR A 19 5.70 -2.16 11.11
CA TYR A 19 4.31 -2.05 10.67
C TYR A 19 3.49 -1.00 11.43
N ALA A 20 4.11 -0.16 12.27
CA ALA A 20 3.40 0.86 13.05
C ALA A 20 2.62 1.82 12.14
N ASP A 21 3.25 2.29 11.06
CA ASP A 21 2.61 3.15 10.07
C ASP A 21 1.46 2.45 9.34
N ALA A 22 1.65 1.18 8.96
CA ALA A 22 0.61 0.38 8.30
C ALA A 22 -0.65 0.25 9.18
N LEU A 23 -0.46 0.00 10.48
CA LEU A 23 -1.56 -0.13 11.44
C LEU A 23 -2.30 1.21 11.64
N ALA A 24 -1.54 2.30 11.80
CA ALA A 24 -2.13 3.64 11.93
C ALA A 24 -2.92 4.07 10.67
N GLY A 25 -2.55 3.56 9.50
CA GLY A 25 -3.20 3.84 8.23
C GLY A 25 -4.53 3.11 7.96
N VAL A 26 -4.94 2.17 8.81
CA VAL A 26 -6.15 1.37 8.58
C VAL A 26 -7.42 2.21 8.39
N PRO A 27 -7.73 3.22 9.23
CA PRO A 27 -8.92 4.06 9.03
C PRO A 27 -8.90 4.83 7.71
N LEU A 28 -7.72 5.30 7.29
CA LEU A 28 -7.55 6.00 6.01
C LEU A 28 -7.80 5.05 4.83
N ALA A 29 -7.22 3.86 4.87
CA ALA A 29 -7.41 2.83 3.84
C ALA A 29 -8.89 2.44 3.73
N TYR A 30 -9.58 2.31 4.86
CA TYR A 30 -11.02 2.06 4.90
C TYR A 30 -11.82 3.19 4.25
N GLN A 31 -11.57 4.44 4.63
CA GLN A 31 -12.28 5.60 4.07
C GLN A 31 -12.09 5.73 2.55
N LEU A 32 -10.92 5.35 2.04
CA LEU A 32 -10.59 5.40 0.61
C LEU A 32 -10.99 4.14 -0.17
N ASN A 33 -11.58 3.15 0.50
CA ASN A 33 -11.83 1.82 -0.06
C ASN A 33 -10.60 1.26 -0.79
N ALA A 34 -9.43 1.34 -0.12
CA ALA A 34 -8.13 1.05 -0.70
C ALA A 34 -7.43 -0.09 0.06
N PRO A 35 -6.71 -0.99 -0.62
CA PRO A 35 -5.87 -1.97 0.06
C PRO A 35 -4.60 -1.32 0.61
N ILE A 36 -4.12 -1.84 1.75
CA ILE A 36 -2.77 -1.59 2.25
C ILE A 36 -1.84 -2.66 1.66
N LEU A 37 -0.81 -2.22 0.96
CA LEU A 37 0.26 -3.05 0.42
C LEU A 37 1.57 -2.76 1.16
N LEU A 38 2.44 -3.76 1.20
CA LEU A 38 3.69 -3.70 1.96
C LEU A 38 4.92 -3.62 1.05
N THR A 39 5.95 -2.91 1.48
CA THR A 39 7.22 -2.79 0.77
C THR A 39 8.40 -2.90 1.73
N HIS A 40 9.63 -2.94 1.21
CA HIS A 40 10.82 -2.62 1.99
C HIS A 40 11.10 -1.13 1.93
N THR A 41 11.90 -0.65 2.88
CA THR A 41 12.30 0.76 2.96
C THR A 41 12.93 1.26 1.66
N ASN A 42 13.86 0.52 1.08
CA ASN A 42 14.67 0.98 -0.05
C ASN A 42 14.30 0.37 -1.41
N ARG A 43 13.24 -0.45 -1.47
CA ARG A 43 12.83 -1.09 -2.72
C ARG A 43 11.39 -1.55 -2.69
N LEU A 44 10.70 -1.34 -3.81
CA LEU A 44 9.39 -1.92 -4.08
C LEU A 44 9.53 -3.43 -4.36
N ILE A 45 8.87 -4.26 -3.56
CA ILE A 45 8.85 -5.72 -3.81
C ILE A 45 8.02 -6.05 -5.04
N THR A 46 8.46 -7.06 -5.80
CA THR A 46 7.82 -7.47 -7.06
C THR A 46 6.35 -7.82 -6.88
N SER A 47 6.00 -8.56 -5.81
CA SER A 47 4.61 -8.92 -5.52
C SER A 47 3.70 -7.70 -5.29
N THR A 48 4.21 -6.65 -4.66
CA THR A 48 3.46 -5.40 -4.45
C THR A 48 3.34 -4.62 -5.73
N LYS A 49 4.42 -4.54 -6.54
CA LYS A 49 4.35 -3.94 -7.87
C LYS A 49 3.29 -4.62 -8.74
N ASP A 50 3.30 -5.95 -8.77
CA ASP A 50 2.35 -6.74 -9.56
C ASP A 50 0.92 -6.55 -9.06
N GLU A 51 0.70 -6.41 -7.75
CA GLU A 51 -0.62 -6.14 -7.19
C GLU A 51 -1.09 -4.71 -7.52
N ILE A 52 -0.21 -3.70 -7.50
CA ILE A 52 -0.54 -2.33 -7.95
C ILE A 52 -1.00 -2.35 -9.41
N ILE A 53 -0.29 -3.09 -10.28
CA ILE A 53 -0.65 -3.25 -11.69
C ILE A 53 -1.99 -3.97 -11.83
N ARG A 54 -2.18 -5.11 -11.12
CA ARG A 54 -3.43 -5.88 -11.14
C ARG A 54 -4.63 -5.04 -10.70
N LEU A 55 -4.43 -4.18 -9.70
CA LEU A 55 -5.47 -3.30 -9.18
C LEU A 55 -5.82 -2.15 -10.11
N GLY A 56 -4.98 -1.85 -11.11
CA GLY A 56 -5.13 -0.67 -11.97
C GLY A 56 -5.02 0.65 -11.20
N ALA A 57 -4.27 0.65 -10.11
CA ALA A 57 -4.18 1.82 -9.22
C ALA A 57 -3.42 2.97 -9.90
N ASN A 58 -4.00 4.16 -9.84
CA ASN A 58 -3.40 5.38 -10.39
C ASN A 58 -2.96 6.36 -9.30
N LYS A 59 -3.27 6.06 -8.03
CA LYS A 59 -2.85 6.83 -6.86
C LYS A 59 -2.22 5.91 -5.81
N VAL A 60 -1.05 6.31 -5.33
CA VAL A 60 -0.34 5.65 -4.23
C VAL A 60 -0.20 6.64 -3.08
N ILE A 61 -0.63 6.25 -1.88
CA ILE A 61 -0.41 7.02 -0.65
C ILE A 61 0.63 6.28 0.18
N ILE A 62 1.75 6.93 0.47
CA ILE A 62 2.83 6.35 1.28
C ILE A 62 2.61 6.71 2.74
N LEU A 63 2.67 5.72 3.62
CA LEU A 63 2.66 5.90 5.07
C LEU A 63 4.09 5.82 5.61
N GLY A 64 4.41 6.78 6.47
CA GLY A 64 5.77 7.01 6.97
C GLY A 64 6.54 8.05 6.14
N GLY A 65 7.64 8.53 6.71
CA GLY A 65 8.55 9.46 6.02
C GLY A 65 9.59 8.74 5.15
N THR A 66 10.57 9.48 4.65
CA THR A 66 11.68 8.93 3.84
C THR A 66 12.54 7.90 4.58
N GLY A 67 12.53 7.91 5.91
CA GLY A 67 13.17 6.86 6.73
C GLY A 67 12.40 5.53 6.73
N ALA A 68 11.12 5.54 6.36
CA ALA A 68 10.27 4.35 6.28
C ALA A 68 10.22 3.80 4.86
N VAL A 69 10.13 4.67 3.84
CA VAL A 69 10.13 4.33 2.40
C VAL A 69 10.92 5.39 1.62
N SER A 70 11.91 4.99 0.82
CA SER A 70 12.82 5.86 0.04
C SER A 70 13.03 5.46 -1.40
#